data_AF-A0AAD7DW32-F1
#
_entry.id   AF-A0AAD7DW32-F1
#
_cell.length_a   1.000
_cell.length_b   1.000
_cell.length_c   1.000
_cell.angle_alpha   90.00
_cell.angle_beta   90.00
_cell.angle_gamma   90.00
#
_symmetry.space_group_name_H-M   'P 1'
#
loop_
_entity.id
_entity.type
_entity.pdbx_description
1 polymer ?
#
loop_
_entity_poly.entity_id
_entity_poly.type
_entity_poly.pdbx_seq_one_letter_code
_entity_poly.pdbx_strand_id
1 'polypeptide(L)'
;MNAPEAVLQHASHHAQLLAAIAELDYVPPALMQQERYLGGLEAEAKRAAENVQLLEQKTETERKEHERLRDSTARRLAAKMTGRKDKFEAKASKEEREYVEALEKAMQAKRQSAMLQDMIAEAKTVRADLQGKAERHRHAKQDLTKLYSKVFDGPTQAYPEDDQLEYQLQRAQGRYNETQGVLNRESQALHLLQAASRALSSCYSNVQEARDDSRWDMLGGGVMTDMMERSELSAAESFAIQTATYVQQAMLASPYVKPIGQINIAHG
;
A
#
# COMPACT_ATOMS: atom_id res chain seq x y z
N MET A 1 25.48 -21.66 -43.31
CA MET A 1 24.91 -20.31 -43.41
C MET A 1 26.01 -19.36 -42.98
N ASN A 2 26.34 -18.35 -43.79
CA ASN A 2 27.35 -17.37 -43.40
C ASN A 2 26.72 -16.35 -42.42
N ALA A 3 27.51 -15.72 -41.56
CA ALA A 3 27.01 -14.81 -40.52
C ALA A 3 26.10 -13.66 -41.06
N PRO A 4 26.36 -13.06 -42.24
CA PRO A 4 25.50 -12.00 -42.79
C PRO A 4 24.08 -12.46 -43.11
N GLU A 5 23.92 -13.66 -43.67
CA GLU A 5 22.60 -14.24 -43.95
C GLU A 5 21.84 -14.56 -42.66
N ALA A 6 22.54 -15.06 -41.63
CA ALA A 6 21.95 -15.35 -40.33
C ALA A 6 21.49 -14.07 -39.61
N VAL A 7 22.26 -12.97 -39.69
CA VAL A 7 21.88 -11.66 -39.15
C VAL A 7 20.62 -11.12 -39.83
N LEU A 8 20.58 -11.11 -41.17
CA LEU A 8 19.40 -10.64 -41.91
C LEU A 8 18.15 -11.47 -41.61
N GLN A 9 18.30 -12.79 -41.49
CA GLN A 9 17.21 -13.70 -41.17
C GLN A 9 16.65 -13.49 -39.75
N HIS A 10 17.49 -13.05 -38.81
CA HIS A 10 17.12 -12.93 -37.39
C HIS A 10 16.89 -11.49 -36.91
N ALA A 11 17.14 -10.47 -37.73
CA ALA A 11 17.01 -9.06 -37.38
C ALA A 11 15.61 -8.67 -36.88
N SER A 12 14.54 -9.16 -37.52
CA SER A 12 13.16 -8.86 -37.11
C SER A 12 12.82 -9.47 -35.74
N HIS A 13 13.25 -10.70 -35.50
CA HIS A 13 13.06 -11.38 -34.22
C HIS A 13 13.90 -10.74 -33.10
N HIS A 14 15.14 -10.32 -33.41
CA HIS A 14 15.99 -9.55 -32.49
C HIS A 14 15.33 -8.24 -32.07
N ALA A 15 14.80 -7.47 -33.02
CA ALA A 15 14.09 -6.22 -32.72
C ALA A 15 12.85 -6.46 -31.85
N GLN A 16 12.09 -7.52 -32.10
CA GLN A 16 10.94 -7.91 -31.26
C GLN A 16 11.35 -8.28 -29.83
N LEU A 17 12.44 -9.04 -29.67
CA LEU A 17 12.96 -9.41 -28.35
C LEU A 17 13.45 -8.18 -27.57
N LEU A 18 14.18 -7.27 -28.23
CA LEU A 18 14.62 -6.02 -27.60
C LEU A 18 13.44 -5.14 -27.20
N ALA A 19 12.42 -5.02 -28.05
CA ALA A 19 11.21 -4.27 -27.73
C ALA A 19 10.49 -4.87 -26.50
N ALA A 20 10.32 -6.19 -26.45
CA ALA A 20 9.69 -6.87 -25.32
C ALA A 20 10.50 -6.73 -24.02
N ILE A 21 11.83 -6.78 -24.10
CA ILE A 21 12.71 -6.54 -22.95
C ILE A 21 12.55 -5.11 -22.44
N ALA A 22 12.59 -4.12 -23.34
CA ALA A 22 12.45 -2.72 -22.98
C ALA A 22 11.07 -2.41 -22.39
N GLU A 23 10.00 -2.99 -22.94
CA GLU A 23 8.63 -2.84 -22.43
C GLU A 23 8.48 -3.40 -21.00
N LEU A 24 9.13 -4.54 -20.71
CA LEU A 24 8.98 -5.26 -19.43
C LEU A 24 10.12 -4.99 -18.44
N ASP A 25 11.03 -4.08 -18.76
CA ASP A 25 12.25 -3.84 -17.99
C ASP A 25 11.99 -3.23 -16.60
N TYR A 26 10.81 -2.60 -16.41
CA TYR A 26 10.33 -2.09 -15.12
C TYR A 26 9.85 -3.19 -14.16
N VAL A 27 9.59 -4.40 -14.68
CA VAL A 27 8.82 -5.42 -13.96
C VAL A 27 9.59 -6.05 -12.80
N PRO A 28 10.88 -6.42 -12.91
CA PRO A 28 11.62 -7.00 -11.79
C PRO A 28 11.66 -6.12 -10.52
N PRO A 29 12.02 -4.81 -10.59
CA PRO A 29 11.98 -3.95 -9.41
C PRO A 29 10.54 -3.70 -8.91
N ALA A 30 9.56 -3.60 -9.80
CA ALA A 30 8.15 -3.47 -9.41
C ALA A 30 7.63 -4.71 -8.67
N LEU A 31 8.01 -5.92 -9.11
CA LEU A 31 7.64 -7.16 -8.43
C LEU A 31 8.25 -7.25 -7.03
N MET A 32 9.54 -6.94 -6.89
CA MET A 32 10.21 -6.92 -5.58
C MET A 32 9.55 -5.90 -4.63
N GLN A 33 9.18 -4.71 -5.13
CA GLN A 33 8.47 -3.72 -4.35
C GLN A 33 7.08 -4.20 -3.94
N GLN A 34 6.34 -4.82 -4.86
CA GLN A 34 5.01 -5.35 -4.59
C GLN A 34 5.02 -6.46 -3.53
N GLU A 35 6.04 -7.31 -3.54
CA GLU A 35 6.24 -8.34 -2.52
C GLU A 35 6.50 -7.74 -1.12
N ARG A 36 7.31 -6.68 -1.04
CA ARG A 36 7.54 -5.95 0.22
C ARG A 36 6.28 -5.27 0.73
N TYR A 37 5.53 -4.61 -0.16
CA TYR A 37 4.26 -3.96 0.17
C TYR A 37 3.25 -4.96 0.72
N LEU A 38 3.10 -6.10 0.04
CA LEU A 38 2.22 -7.18 0.45
C LEU A 38 2.62 -7.77 1.81
N GLY A 39 3.92 -7.96 2.06
CA GLY A 39 4.42 -8.37 3.37
C GLY A 39 4.11 -7.36 4.48
N GLY A 40 4.17 -6.06 4.18
CA GLY A 40 3.76 -4.99 5.11
C GLY A 40 2.27 -5.04 5.43
N LEU A 41 1.42 -5.16 4.41
CA LEU A 41 -0.03 -5.28 4.58
C LEU A 41 -0.40 -6.53 5.39
N GLU A 42 0.21 -7.68 5.12
CA GLU A 42 -0.06 -8.92 5.86
C GLU A 42 0.33 -8.78 7.35
N ALA A 43 1.45 -8.11 7.65
CA ALA A 43 1.86 -7.84 9.03
C ALA A 43 0.94 -6.84 9.75
N GLU A 44 0.40 -5.84 9.03
CA GLU A 44 -0.57 -4.90 9.57
C GLU A 44 -1.94 -5.53 9.77
N ALA A 45 -2.42 -6.32 8.81
CA ALA A 45 -3.68 -7.07 8.92
C ALA A 45 -3.67 -8.04 10.09
N LYS A 46 -2.53 -8.69 10.36
CA LYS A 46 -2.36 -9.55 11.55
C LYS A 46 -2.53 -8.74 12.84
N ARG A 47 -1.85 -7.61 12.96
CA ARG A 47 -1.98 -6.71 14.14
C ARG A 47 -3.40 -6.18 14.30
N ALA A 48 -4.05 -5.80 13.20
CA ALA A 48 -5.44 -5.34 13.21
C ALA A 48 -6.40 -6.46 13.67
N ALA A 49 -6.21 -7.70 13.21
CA ALA A 49 -7.01 -8.84 13.62
C ALA A 49 -6.84 -9.16 15.12
N GLU A 50 -5.61 -9.10 15.64
CA GLU A 50 -5.34 -9.24 17.08
C GLU A 50 -6.03 -8.13 17.89
N ASN A 51 -5.99 -6.89 17.41
CA ASN A 51 -6.68 -5.76 18.05
C ASN A 51 -8.22 -5.92 18.03
N VAL A 52 -8.79 -6.41 16.93
CA VAL A 52 -10.22 -6.72 16.85
C VAL A 52 -10.61 -7.72 17.94
N GLN A 53 -9.86 -8.82 18.08
CA GLN A 53 -10.16 -9.82 19.12
C GLN A 53 -10.10 -9.23 20.54
N LEU A 54 -9.09 -8.39 20.82
CA LEU A 54 -8.96 -7.73 22.11
C LEU A 54 -10.16 -6.82 22.41
N LEU A 55 -10.57 -6.00 21.43
CA LEU A 55 -11.68 -5.06 21.58
C LEU A 55 -13.03 -5.78 21.66
N GLU A 56 -13.21 -6.89 20.95
CA GLU A 56 -14.40 -7.74 21.08
C GLU A 56 -14.50 -8.36 22.49
N GLN A 57 -13.40 -8.86 23.04
CA GLN A 57 -13.37 -9.39 24.41
C GLN A 57 -13.71 -8.31 25.44
N LYS A 58 -13.18 -7.10 25.26
CA LYS A 58 -13.54 -5.95 26.09
C LYS A 58 -15.03 -5.64 25.97
N THR A 59 -15.54 -5.52 24.75
CA THR A 59 -16.96 -5.24 24.48
C THR A 59 -17.87 -6.27 25.12
N GLU A 60 -17.52 -7.56 25.06
CA GLU A 60 -18.28 -8.63 25.71
C GLU A 60 -18.26 -8.53 27.24
N THR A 61 -17.15 -8.07 27.81
CA THR A 61 -17.03 -7.82 29.26
C THR A 61 -17.93 -6.65 29.68
N GLU A 62 -17.81 -5.50 29.01
CA GLU A 62 -18.65 -4.32 29.27
C GLU A 62 -20.14 -4.62 29.05
N ARG A 63 -20.48 -5.43 28.04
CA ARG A 63 -21.87 -5.87 27.80
C ARG A 63 -22.43 -6.62 29.00
N LYS A 64 -21.68 -7.58 29.56
CA LYS A 64 -22.11 -8.36 30.72
C LYS A 64 -22.27 -7.50 31.96
N GLU A 65 -21.40 -6.52 32.17
CA GLU A 65 -21.49 -5.58 33.29
C GLU A 65 -22.72 -4.68 33.17
N HIS A 66 -22.93 -4.11 31.99
CA HIS A 66 -24.12 -3.34 31.64
C HIS A 66 -25.42 -4.15 31.84
N GLU A 67 -25.51 -5.37 31.28
CA GLU A 67 -26.66 -6.27 31.42
C GLU A 67 -26.94 -6.62 32.89
N ARG A 68 -25.89 -6.97 33.65
CA ARG A 68 -26.01 -7.32 35.07
C ARG A 68 -26.50 -6.15 35.91
N LEU A 69 -26.10 -4.93 35.58
CA LEU A 69 -26.55 -3.72 36.27
C LEU A 69 -27.98 -3.35 35.88
N ARG A 70 -28.33 -3.46 34.59
CA ARG A 70 -29.67 -3.22 34.04
C ARG A 70 -30.70 -4.19 34.62
N ASP A 71 -30.41 -5.48 34.64
CA ASP A 71 -31.40 -6.53 34.96
C ASP A 71 -31.55 -6.78 36.47
N SER A 72 -30.74 -6.11 37.31
CA SER A 72 -30.83 -6.27 38.76
C SER A 72 -31.99 -5.48 39.37
N THR A 73 -33.18 -6.07 39.35
CA THR A 73 -34.39 -5.58 40.03
C THR A 73 -34.19 -5.43 41.54
N ALA A 74 -33.48 -6.36 42.19
CA ALA A 74 -33.16 -6.29 43.62
C ALA A 74 -32.27 -5.09 43.99
N ARG A 75 -31.21 -4.80 43.20
CA ARG A 75 -30.35 -3.61 43.42
C ARG A 75 -31.11 -2.32 43.16
N ARG A 76 -31.96 -2.30 42.13
CA ARG A 76 -32.82 -1.16 41.81
C ARG A 76 -33.81 -0.86 42.93
N LEU A 77 -34.43 -1.90 43.50
CA LEU A 77 -35.35 -1.78 44.63
C LEU A 77 -34.62 -1.30 45.90
N ALA A 78 -33.46 -1.87 46.21
CA ALA A 78 -32.64 -1.46 47.35
C ALA A 78 -32.14 0.00 47.23
N ALA A 79 -31.72 0.43 46.04
CA ALA A 79 -31.33 1.82 45.78
C ALA A 79 -32.52 2.78 45.98
N LYS A 80 -33.73 2.37 45.58
CA LYS A 80 -34.96 3.14 45.80
C LYS A 80 -35.33 3.22 47.29
N MET A 81 -35.23 2.12 48.02
CA MET A 81 -35.55 2.08 49.46
C MET A 81 -34.52 2.83 50.33
N THR A 82 -33.27 2.90 49.91
CA THR A 82 -32.19 3.60 50.64
C THR A 82 -31.99 5.06 50.23
N GLY A 83 -32.82 5.59 49.33
CA GLY A 83 -32.71 6.97 48.83
C GLY A 83 -31.49 7.23 47.93
N ARG A 84 -30.83 6.18 47.41
CA ARG A 84 -29.62 6.25 46.56
C ARG A 84 -29.92 6.09 45.08
N LYS A 85 -31.13 6.44 44.64
CA LYS A 85 -31.61 6.26 43.27
C LYS A 85 -30.69 6.94 42.24
N ASP A 86 -30.34 8.20 42.47
CA ASP A 86 -29.52 8.99 41.55
C ASP A 86 -28.11 8.39 41.37
N LYS A 87 -27.52 7.83 42.43
CA LYS A 87 -26.22 7.13 42.36
C LYS A 87 -26.30 5.86 41.53
N PHE A 88 -27.42 5.13 41.61
CA PHE A 88 -27.65 3.93 40.81
C PHE A 88 -27.84 4.28 39.32
N GLU A 89 -28.63 5.33 39.03
CA GLU A 89 -28.84 5.82 37.66
C GLU A 89 -27.55 6.38 37.05
N ALA A 90 -26.76 7.15 37.80
CA ALA A 90 -25.46 7.63 37.36
C ALA A 90 -24.48 6.48 37.04
N LYS A 91 -24.50 5.42 37.86
CA LYS A 91 -23.70 4.21 37.58
C LYS A 91 -24.18 3.50 36.33
N ALA A 92 -25.49 3.31 36.17
CA ALA A 92 -26.06 2.66 34.98
C ALA A 92 -25.74 3.42 33.69
N SER A 93 -25.86 4.75 33.72
CA SER A 93 -25.50 5.61 32.58
C SER A 93 -24.01 5.56 32.26
N LYS A 94 -23.14 5.47 33.29
CA LYS A 94 -21.70 5.30 33.09
C LYS A 94 -21.38 3.99 32.35
N GLU A 95 -21.97 2.87 32.79
CA GLU A 95 -21.65 1.56 32.22
C GLU A 95 -22.26 1.37 30.82
N GLU A 96 -23.40 2.02 30.54
CA GLU A 96 -23.92 2.14 29.18
C GLU A 96 -22.96 2.88 28.26
N ARG A 97 -22.37 4.00 28.71
CA ARG A 97 -21.35 4.73 27.94
C ARG A 97 -20.10 3.90 27.70
N GLU A 98 -19.59 3.22 28.72
CA GLU A 98 -18.40 2.35 28.60
C GLU A 98 -18.64 1.18 27.62
N TYR A 99 -19.84 0.58 27.63
CA TYR A 99 -20.24 -0.44 26.66
C TYR A 99 -20.32 0.10 25.22
N VAL A 100 -21.00 1.24 25.03
CA VAL A 100 -21.14 1.86 23.69
C VAL A 100 -19.76 2.24 23.13
N GLU A 101 -18.91 2.86 23.94
CA GLU A 101 -17.55 3.23 23.53
C GLU A 101 -16.70 1.99 23.15
N ALA A 102 -16.82 0.90 23.91
CA ALA A 102 -16.14 -0.35 23.58
C ALA A 102 -16.64 -0.95 22.25
N LEU A 103 -17.97 -0.94 22.03
CA LEU A 103 -18.61 -1.42 20.81
C LEU A 103 -18.17 -0.60 19.59
N GLU A 104 -18.14 0.71 19.69
CA GLU A 104 -17.68 1.61 18.62
C GLU A 104 -16.22 1.32 18.23
N LYS A 105 -15.33 1.21 19.22
CA LYS A 105 -13.91 0.87 18.98
C LYS A 105 -13.76 -0.49 18.29
N ALA A 106 -14.53 -1.49 18.72
CA ALA A 106 -14.52 -2.82 18.09
C ALA A 106 -15.01 -2.75 16.62
N MET A 107 -16.06 -1.98 16.35
CA MET A 107 -16.58 -1.78 14.99
C MET A 107 -15.58 -1.06 14.09
N GLN A 108 -14.91 -0.02 14.60
CA GLN A 108 -13.87 0.70 13.85
C GLN A 108 -12.69 -0.21 13.51
N ALA A 109 -12.20 -0.99 14.49
CA ALA A 109 -11.13 -1.96 14.27
C ALA A 109 -11.51 -3.03 13.24
N LYS A 110 -12.77 -3.50 13.25
CA LYS A 110 -13.27 -4.45 12.23
C LYS A 110 -13.26 -3.86 10.83
N ARG A 111 -13.70 -2.60 10.68
CA ARG A 111 -13.68 -1.90 9.37
C ARG A 111 -12.25 -1.76 8.85
N GLN A 112 -11.31 -1.37 9.72
CA GLN A 112 -9.89 -1.28 9.36
C GLN A 112 -9.33 -2.66 8.94
N SER A 113 -9.66 -3.72 9.68
CA SER A 113 -9.23 -5.08 9.34
C SER A 113 -9.79 -5.54 7.99
N ALA A 114 -11.07 -5.28 7.71
CA ALA A 114 -11.70 -5.59 6.43
C ALA A 114 -11.03 -4.84 5.27
N MET A 115 -10.80 -3.53 5.43
CA MET A 115 -10.09 -2.71 4.44
C MET A 115 -8.69 -3.27 4.12
N LEU A 116 -7.94 -3.69 5.15
CA LEU A 116 -6.62 -4.29 4.95
C LEU A 116 -6.70 -5.62 4.18
N GLN A 117 -7.75 -6.43 4.40
CA GLN A 117 -7.95 -7.66 3.63
C GLN A 117 -8.26 -7.37 2.15
N ASP A 118 -9.08 -6.36 1.88
CA ASP A 118 -9.39 -5.94 0.51
C ASP A 118 -8.12 -5.44 -0.21
N MET A 119 -7.30 -4.62 0.47
CA MET A 119 -6.01 -4.16 -0.06
C MET A 119 -5.04 -5.31 -0.32
N ILE A 120 -5.01 -6.34 0.55
CA ILE A 120 -4.21 -7.56 0.33
C ILE A 120 -4.70 -8.31 -0.92
N ALA A 121 -6.01 -8.43 -1.12
CA ALA A 121 -6.58 -9.11 -2.28
C ALA A 121 -6.20 -8.40 -3.59
N GLU A 122 -6.32 -7.07 -3.63
CA GLU A 122 -5.87 -6.27 -4.77
C GLU A 122 -4.36 -6.40 -4.99
N ALA A 123 -3.56 -6.29 -3.93
CA ALA A 123 -2.11 -6.42 -4.00
C ALA A 123 -1.66 -7.79 -4.53
N LYS A 124 -2.38 -8.87 -4.19
CA LYS A 124 -2.14 -10.22 -4.72
C LYS A 124 -2.40 -10.30 -6.22
N THR A 125 -3.46 -9.65 -6.71
CA THR A 125 -3.78 -9.58 -8.14
C THR A 125 -2.67 -8.87 -8.92
N VAL A 126 -2.20 -7.71 -8.42
CA VAL A 126 -1.10 -6.97 -9.04
C VAL A 126 0.20 -7.78 -9.03
N ARG A 127 0.50 -8.49 -7.93
CA ARG A 127 1.67 -9.37 -7.86
C ARG A 127 1.61 -10.47 -8.91
N ALA A 128 0.46 -11.11 -9.11
CA ALA A 128 0.29 -12.17 -10.10
C ALA A 128 0.53 -11.66 -11.54
N ASP A 129 0.01 -10.47 -11.88
CA ASP A 129 0.28 -9.83 -13.17
C ASP A 129 1.78 -9.54 -13.36
N LEU A 130 2.43 -8.95 -12.35
CA LEU A 130 3.86 -8.66 -12.37
C LEU A 130 4.71 -9.94 -12.48
N GLN A 131 4.32 -11.04 -11.84
CA GLN A 131 4.99 -12.34 -11.99
C GLN A 131 4.89 -12.86 -13.43
N GLY A 132 3.70 -12.81 -14.05
CA GLY A 132 3.53 -13.20 -15.44
C GLY A 132 4.31 -12.33 -16.43
N LYS A 133 4.48 -11.04 -16.12
CA LYS A 133 5.33 -10.12 -16.89
C LYS A 133 6.82 -10.36 -16.67
N ALA A 134 7.24 -10.67 -15.43
CA ALA A 134 8.63 -10.97 -15.10
C ALA A 134 9.11 -12.23 -15.82
N GLU A 135 8.23 -13.23 -15.93
CA GLU A 135 8.52 -14.46 -16.64
C GLU A 135 8.69 -14.22 -18.15
N ARG A 136 7.82 -13.41 -18.76
CA ARG A 136 7.97 -12.97 -20.15
C ARG A 136 9.29 -12.21 -20.39
N HIS A 137 9.65 -11.32 -19.48
CA HIS A 137 10.93 -10.59 -19.51
C HIS A 137 12.13 -11.53 -19.46
N ARG A 138 12.09 -12.49 -18.53
CA ARG A 138 13.13 -13.52 -18.39
C ARG A 138 13.27 -14.36 -19.65
N HIS A 139 12.15 -14.80 -20.24
CA HIS A 139 12.15 -15.56 -21.49
C HIS A 139 12.73 -14.75 -22.65
N ALA A 140 12.31 -13.49 -22.83
CA ALA A 140 12.83 -12.64 -23.89
C ALA A 140 14.36 -12.44 -23.78
N LYS A 141 14.89 -12.25 -22.56
CA LYS A 141 16.34 -12.19 -22.32
C LYS A 141 17.04 -13.50 -22.66
N GLN A 142 16.48 -14.64 -22.26
CA GLN A 142 17.05 -15.95 -22.58
C GLN A 142 17.05 -16.23 -24.08
N ASP A 143 15.99 -15.89 -24.78
CA ASP A 143 15.89 -16.10 -26.22
C ASP A 143 16.78 -15.14 -27.00
N LEU A 144 16.99 -13.91 -26.51
CA LEU A 144 18.00 -13.00 -27.06
C LEU A 144 19.41 -13.57 -26.91
N THR A 145 19.76 -14.12 -25.74
CA THR A 145 21.06 -14.79 -25.54
C THR A 145 21.23 -16.00 -26.47
N LYS A 146 20.20 -16.83 -26.62
CA LYS A 146 20.24 -17.98 -27.57
C LYS A 146 20.36 -17.52 -29.02
N LEU A 147 19.72 -16.41 -29.38
CA LEU A 147 19.81 -15.84 -30.72
C LEU A 147 21.23 -15.39 -31.01
N TYR A 148 21.87 -14.70 -30.05
CA TYR A 148 23.27 -14.31 -30.17
C TYR A 148 24.20 -15.52 -30.27
N SER A 149 24.07 -16.52 -29.39
CA SER A 149 24.90 -17.75 -29.50
C SER A 149 24.69 -18.45 -30.84
N LYS A 150 23.48 -18.46 -31.40
CA LYS A 150 23.21 -19.12 -32.69
C LYS A 150 23.81 -18.38 -33.90
N VAL A 151 23.88 -17.05 -33.83
CA VAL A 151 24.39 -16.21 -34.93
C VAL A 151 25.91 -16.07 -34.85
N PHE A 152 26.47 -16.05 -33.63
CA PHE A 152 27.87 -15.69 -33.39
C PHE A 152 28.73 -16.83 -32.81
N ASP A 153 28.17 -17.90 -32.20
CA ASP A 153 28.99 -19.06 -31.81
C ASP A 153 29.25 -19.98 -33.02
N GLY A 154 30.44 -19.87 -33.58
CA GLY A 154 31.00 -20.73 -34.62
C GLY A 154 32.48 -20.39 -34.86
N PRO A 155 33.31 -21.28 -35.45
CA PRO A 155 34.71 -20.97 -35.69
C PRO A 155 34.88 -19.87 -36.75
N THR A 156 35.05 -18.63 -36.31
CA THR A 156 35.39 -17.49 -37.18
C THR A 156 36.89 -17.51 -37.48
N GLN A 157 37.37 -18.53 -38.20
CA GLN A 157 38.79 -18.76 -38.48
C GLN A 157 39.46 -17.71 -39.40
N ALA A 158 38.76 -16.64 -39.84
CA ALA A 158 39.26 -15.74 -40.88
C ALA A 158 39.22 -14.23 -40.56
N TYR A 159 38.61 -13.76 -39.47
CA TYR A 159 38.35 -12.33 -39.27
C TYR A 159 38.55 -11.86 -37.81
N PRO A 160 39.77 -11.42 -37.43
CA PRO A 160 40.03 -10.83 -36.10
C PRO A 160 39.29 -9.50 -35.84
N GLU A 161 38.71 -8.89 -36.87
CA GLU A 161 37.85 -7.70 -36.73
C GLU A 161 36.47 -8.05 -36.13
N ASP A 162 35.99 -9.28 -36.29
CA ASP A 162 34.70 -9.74 -35.75
C ASP A 162 34.74 -9.81 -34.21
N ASP A 163 35.86 -10.26 -33.63
CA ASP A 163 36.08 -10.26 -32.17
C ASP A 163 36.02 -8.84 -31.58
N GLN A 164 36.52 -7.83 -32.32
CA GLN A 164 36.46 -6.44 -31.88
C GLN A 164 35.02 -5.89 -31.91
N LEU A 165 34.25 -6.27 -32.94
CA LEU A 165 32.84 -5.89 -33.06
C LEU A 165 31.98 -6.56 -31.99
N GLU A 166 32.22 -7.82 -31.67
CA GLU A 166 31.56 -8.52 -30.57
C GLU A 166 31.83 -7.85 -29.22
N TYR A 167 33.07 -7.47 -28.96
CA TYR A 167 33.43 -6.74 -27.73
C TYR A 167 32.77 -5.36 -27.66
N GLN A 168 32.72 -4.64 -28.79
CA GLN A 168 32.02 -3.35 -28.87
C GLN A 168 30.52 -3.50 -28.64
N LEU A 169 29.90 -4.53 -29.23
CA LEU A 169 28.48 -4.84 -29.04
C LEU A 169 28.19 -5.17 -27.57
N GLN A 170 28.99 -6.03 -26.94
CA GLN A 170 28.84 -6.34 -25.51
C GLN A 170 28.98 -5.09 -24.63
N ARG A 171 29.94 -4.19 -24.91
CA ARG A 171 30.08 -2.93 -24.18
C ARG A 171 28.90 -1.99 -24.40
N ALA A 172 28.40 -1.88 -25.63
CA ALA A 172 27.23 -1.07 -25.94
C ALA A 172 25.98 -1.60 -25.23
N GLN A 173 25.78 -2.92 -25.23
CA GLN A 173 24.70 -3.60 -24.51
C GLN A 173 24.81 -3.36 -22.99
N GLY A 174 26.02 -3.43 -22.43
CA GLY A 174 26.26 -3.13 -21.02
C GLY A 174 25.86 -1.70 -20.64
N ARG A 175 26.30 -0.71 -21.44
CA ARG A 175 25.94 0.71 -21.24
C ARG A 175 24.45 0.96 -21.40
N TYR A 176 23.82 0.34 -22.39
CA TYR A 176 22.38 0.41 -22.60
C TYR A 176 21.64 -0.12 -21.36
N ASN A 177 21.99 -1.31 -20.89
CA ASN A 177 21.35 -1.92 -19.72
C ASN A 177 21.51 -1.06 -18.45
N GLU A 178 22.69 -0.47 -18.25
CA GLU A 178 22.96 0.43 -17.12
C GLU A 178 22.10 1.70 -17.20
N THR A 179 22.09 2.35 -18.37
CA THR A 179 21.33 3.59 -18.61
C THR A 179 19.83 3.34 -18.48
N GLN A 180 19.34 2.24 -19.06
CA GLN A 180 17.94 1.83 -18.96
C GLN A 180 17.56 1.52 -17.50
N GLY A 181 18.45 0.89 -16.74
CA GLY A 181 18.25 0.65 -15.31
C GLY A 181 18.18 1.92 -14.46
N VAL A 182 18.90 2.99 -14.84
CA VAL A 182 18.75 4.32 -14.23
C VAL A 182 17.39 4.92 -14.60
N LEU A 183 17.05 4.95 -15.89
CA LEU A 183 15.79 5.52 -16.38
C LEU A 183 14.56 4.85 -15.74
N ASN A 184 14.59 3.53 -15.57
CA ASN A 184 13.51 2.76 -14.95
C ASN A 184 13.30 3.17 -13.48
N ARG A 185 14.40 3.31 -12.73
CA ARG A 185 14.36 3.72 -11.32
C ARG A 185 13.81 5.15 -11.16
N GLU A 186 14.24 6.07 -12.01
CA GLU A 186 13.74 7.45 -11.98
C GLU A 186 12.26 7.54 -12.40
N SER A 187 11.85 6.75 -13.40
CA SER A 187 10.44 6.69 -13.84
C SER A 187 9.53 6.13 -12.74
N GLN A 188 9.99 5.11 -12.02
CA GLN A 188 9.29 4.54 -10.86
C GLN A 188 9.18 5.55 -9.71
N ALA A 189 10.26 6.27 -9.40
CA ALA A 189 10.25 7.34 -8.41
C ALA A 189 9.25 8.44 -8.78
N LEU A 190 9.20 8.87 -10.04
CA LEU A 190 8.24 9.86 -10.53
C LEU A 190 6.79 9.38 -10.35
N HIS A 191 6.47 8.14 -10.73
CA HIS A 191 5.12 7.59 -10.58
C HIS A 191 4.67 7.54 -9.12
N LEU A 192 5.56 7.13 -8.21
CA LEU A 192 5.30 7.10 -6.77
C LEU A 192 5.08 8.51 -6.21
N LEU A 193 5.86 9.49 -6.65
CA LEU A 193 5.67 10.90 -6.26
C LEU A 193 4.34 11.48 -6.77
N GLN A 194 3.89 11.09 -7.97
CA GLN A 194 2.57 11.46 -8.47
C GLN A 194 1.43 10.83 -7.67
N ALA A 195 1.59 9.58 -7.20
CA ALA A 195 0.63 8.95 -6.29
C ALA A 195 0.61 9.64 -4.92
N ALA A 196 1.79 9.96 -4.37
CA ALA A 196 1.93 10.72 -3.12
C ALA A 196 1.24 12.08 -3.22
N SER A 197 1.45 12.82 -4.32
CA SER A 197 0.83 14.13 -4.53
C SER A 197 -0.70 14.05 -4.58
N ARG A 198 -1.26 13.01 -5.21
CA ARG A 198 -2.71 12.78 -5.22
C ARG A 198 -3.25 12.45 -3.83
N ALA A 199 -2.62 11.54 -3.11
CA ALA A 199 -3.01 11.20 -1.73
C ALA A 199 -2.95 12.43 -0.82
N LEU A 200 -1.90 13.25 -0.93
CA LEU A 200 -1.76 14.49 -0.16
C LEU A 200 -2.86 15.51 -0.48
N SER A 201 -3.28 15.60 -1.74
CA SER A 201 -4.39 16.46 -2.14
C SER A 201 -5.72 16.01 -1.54
N SER A 202 -5.97 14.70 -1.50
CA SER A 202 -7.14 14.13 -0.81
C SER A 202 -7.09 14.38 0.70
N CYS A 203 -5.94 14.15 1.32
CA CYS A 203 -5.68 14.47 2.73
C CYS A 203 -6.05 15.93 3.03
N TYR A 204 -5.53 16.87 2.24
CA TYR A 204 -5.81 18.29 2.39
C TYR A 204 -7.30 18.62 2.27
N SER A 205 -8.01 17.99 1.32
CA SER A 205 -9.45 18.22 1.11
C SER A 205 -10.27 17.76 2.32
N ASN A 206 -9.98 16.57 2.87
CA ASN A 206 -10.69 16.05 4.05
C ASN A 206 -10.41 16.92 5.31
N VAL A 207 -9.19 17.46 5.45
CA VAL A 207 -8.89 18.42 6.54
C VAL A 207 -9.66 19.73 6.38
N GLN A 208 -9.87 20.20 5.15
CA GLN A 208 -10.70 21.39 4.91
C GLN A 208 -12.16 21.13 5.24
N GLU A 209 -12.70 19.98 4.83
CA GLU A 209 -14.07 19.58 5.13
C GLU A 209 -14.30 19.44 6.64
N ALA A 210 -13.40 18.75 7.37
CA ALA A 210 -13.43 18.65 8.82
C ALA A 210 -13.46 20.04 9.50
N ARG A 211 -12.63 20.97 9.02
CA ARG A 211 -12.58 22.34 9.56
C ARG A 211 -13.89 23.11 9.32
N ASP A 212 -14.52 22.92 8.17
CA ASP A 212 -15.79 23.56 7.87
C ASP A 212 -16.91 22.94 8.72
N ASP A 213 -16.92 21.63 8.94
CA ASP A 213 -17.82 20.96 9.88
C ASP A 213 -17.67 21.47 11.32
N SER A 214 -16.44 21.68 11.81
CA SER A 214 -16.20 22.29 13.14
C SER A 214 -16.77 23.71 13.26
N ARG A 215 -16.83 24.47 12.16
CA ARG A 215 -17.43 25.82 12.14
C ARG A 215 -18.94 25.78 12.23
N TRP A 216 -19.55 24.74 11.66
CA TRP A 216 -20.98 24.47 11.82
C TRP A 216 -21.29 24.00 13.24
N ASP A 217 -20.39 23.26 13.89
CA ASP A 217 -20.55 22.81 15.27
C ASP A 217 -20.62 23.98 16.27
N MET A 218 -19.75 24.99 16.11
CA MET A 218 -19.78 26.23 16.90
C MET A 218 -21.08 27.06 16.76
N LEU A 219 -21.90 26.80 15.73
CA LEU A 219 -23.18 27.47 15.49
C LEU A 219 -24.40 26.68 16.00
N GLY A 220 -24.17 25.57 16.72
CA GLY A 220 -25.23 24.74 17.31
C GLY A 220 -25.28 23.32 16.75
N GLY A 221 -24.14 22.78 16.31
CA GLY A 221 -24.04 21.37 15.93
C GLY A 221 -24.21 20.44 17.13
N GLY A 222 -24.62 19.22 16.82
CA GLY A 222 -24.86 18.18 17.83
C GLY A 222 -23.93 16.99 17.60
N VAL A 223 -24.22 15.88 18.27
CA VAL A 223 -23.43 14.63 18.19
C VAL A 223 -23.15 14.16 16.74
N MET A 224 -24.00 14.52 15.78
CA MET A 224 -23.83 14.16 14.37
C MET A 224 -22.70 14.95 13.67
N THR A 225 -22.52 16.25 13.97
CA THR A 225 -21.44 17.08 13.40
C THR A 225 -20.08 16.66 13.95
N ASP A 226 -19.99 16.35 15.24
CA ASP A 226 -18.80 15.76 15.87
C ASP A 226 -18.38 14.43 15.22
N MET A 227 -19.37 13.59 14.85
CA MET A 227 -19.10 12.31 14.20
C MET A 227 -18.60 12.48 12.76
N MET A 228 -19.10 13.48 12.03
CA MET A 228 -18.65 13.79 10.68
C MET A 228 -17.23 14.34 10.68
N GLU A 229 -16.93 15.32 11.55
CA GLU A 229 -15.59 15.86 11.72
C GLU A 229 -14.56 14.75 11.99
N ARG A 230 -14.86 13.84 12.93
CA ARG A 230 -13.97 12.71 13.26
C ARG A 230 -13.79 11.74 12.10
N SER A 231 -14.83 11.52 11.30
CA SER A 231 -14.75 10.67 10.11
C SER A 231 -13.82 11.28 9.08
N GLU A 232 -13.95 12.58 8.82
CA GLU A 232 -13.10 13.32 7.87
C GLU A 232 -11.64 13.41 8.34
N LEU A 233 -11.40 13.66 9.63
CA LEU A 233 -10.04 13.63 10.19
C LEU A 233 -9.41 12.24 10.12
N SER A 234 -10.20 11.18 10.34
CA SER A 234 -9.72 9.79 10.18
C SER A 234 -9.36 9.47 8.73
N ALA A 235 -10.14 9.95 7.76
CA ALA A 235 -9.85 9.80 6.34
C ALA A 235 -8.59 10.59 5.94
N ALA A 236 -8.45 11.83 6.43
CA ALA A 236 -7.26 12.63 6.24
C ALA A 236 -5.99 11.94 6.77
N GLU A 237 -6.07 11.32 7.95
CA GLU A 237 -4.93 10.59 8.54
C GLU A 237 -4.54 9.38 7.68
N SER A 238 -5.51 8.63 7.15
CA SER A 238 -5.24 7.53 6.23
C SER A 238 -4.48 8.01 4.99
N PHE A 239 -4.90 9.12 4.37
CA PHE A 239 -4.21 9.69 3.22
C PHE A 239 -2.82 10.25 3.56
N ALA A 240 -2.61 10.77 4.77
CA ALA A 240 -1.30 11.20 5.26
C ALA A 240 -0.33 10.01 5.34
N ILE A 241 -0.78 8.88 5.89
CA ILE A 241 0.00 7.62 5.97
C ILE A 241 0.32 7.10 4.56
N GLN A 242 -0.65 7.11 3.65
CA GLN A 242 -0.44 6.69 2.25
C GLN A 242 0.60 7.57 1.55
N THR A 243 0.53 8.90 1.75
CA THR A 243 1.51 9.85 1.20
C THR A 243 2.92 9.53 1.70
N ALA A 244 3.10 9.37 3.01
CA ALA A 244 4.38 9.02 3.60
C ALA A 244 4.93 7.69 3.05
N THR A 245 4.06 6.70 2.88
CA THR A 245 4.40 5.40 2.30
C THR A 245 4.92 5.54 0.87
N TYR A 246 4.21 6.27 0.01
CA TYR A 246 4.65 6.48 -1.38
C TYR A 246 5.98 7.24 -1.46
N VAL A 247 6.19 8.25 -0.61
CA VAL A 247 7.45 9.01 -0.56
C VAL A 247 8.61 8.13 -0.12
N GLN A 248 8.43 7.30 0.92
CA GLN A 248 9.48 6.35 1.34
C GLN A 248 9.83 5.38 0.22
N GLN A 249 8.83 4.89 -0.51
CA GLN A 249 9.07 4.01 -1.66
C GLN A 249 9.82 4.73 -2.78
N ALA A 250 9.49 6.00 -3.05
CA ALA A 250 10.21 6.81 -4.04
C ALA A 250 11.68 7.06 -3.65
N MET A 251 11.97 7.24 -2.35
CA MET A 251 13.34 7.36 -1.82
C MET A 251 14.17 6.10 -2.00
N LEU A 252 13.54 4.92 -1.94
CA LEU A 252 14.24 3.66 -2.22
C LEU A 252 14.52 3.47 -3.71
N ALA A 253 13.67 4.01 -4.58
CA ALA A 253 13.83 3.92 -6.03
C ALA A 253 14.91 4.89 -6.55
N SER A 254 14.92 6.13 -6.06
CA SER A 254 15.88 7.17 -6.47
C SER A 254 16.48 7.91 -5.27
N PRO A 255 17.81 8.00 -5.16
CA PRO A 255 18.48 8.70 -4.07
C PRO A 255 18.29 10.22 -4.12
N TYR A 256 17.73 10.76 -5.21
CA TYR A 256 17.45 12.18 -5.36
C TYR A 256 16.14 12.61 -4.69
N VAL A 257 15.29 11.65 -4.31
CA VAL A 257 14.03 11.94 -3.61
C VAL A 257 14.30 12.23 -2.14
N LYS A 258 13.76 13.35 -1.64
CA LYS A 258 13.92 13.79 -0.26
C LYS A 258 12.68 13.47 0.58
N PRO A 259 12.85 13.22 1.90
CA PRO A 259 11.72 13.05 2.80
C PRO A 259 10.94 14.37 2.92
N ILE A 260 9.61 14.27 3.01
CA ILE A 260 8.70 15.42 3.14
C ILE A 260 8.36 15.77 4.60
N GLY A 261 8.96 15.08 5.57
CA GLY A 261 8.63 15.21 6.99
C GLY A 261 7.42 14.38 7.40
N GLN A 262 7.04 14.48 8.68
CA GLN A 262 5.83 13.84 9.20
C GLN A 262 4.61 14.74 8.92
N ILE A 263 3.56 14.14 8.37
CA ILE A 263 2.26 14.79 8.21
C ILE A 263 1.40 14.31 9.38
N ASN A 264 1.18 15.19 10.36
CA ASN A 264 0.38 14.89 11.54
C ASN A 264 -0.97 15.59 11.41
N ILE A 265 -2.06 14.81 11.52
CA ILE A 265 -3.42 15.34 11.57
C ILE A 265 -3.79 15.54 13.04
N ALA A 266 -4.22 16.75 13.38
CA ALA A 266 -4.66 17.07 14.74
C ALA A 266 -6.11 16.60 14.93
N HIS A 267 -6.35 15.87 16.01
CA HIS A 267 -7.66 15.28 16.32
C HIS A 267 -8.46 16.04 17.40
N GLY A 268 -7.98 17.22 17.83
CA GLY A 268 -8.58 18.00 18.91
C GLY A 268 -8.16 17.54 20.30
#